data_AF-A0A0B5AVK3-F1
#
_entry.id   AF-A0A0B5AVK3-F1
#
_cell.length_a   1.000
_cell.length_b   1.000
_cell.length_c   1.000
_cell.angle_alpha   90.00
_cell.angle_beta   90.00
_cell.angle_gamma   90.00
#
_symmetry.space_group_name_H-M   'P 1'
#
loop_
_entity.id
_entity.type
_entity.pdbx_description
1 polymer ?
#
loop_
_entity_poly.entity_id
_entity_poly.type
_entity_poly.pdbx_seq_one_letter_code
_entity_poly.pdbx_strand_id
1 'polypeptide(L)'
;MEQKPYTLGNPGGPLKLNLQFFANKVLFGLKNVHYATFTNTDGVITYDAPKRLPGAVEISLEPRGDMVEFYADDLLYYSASNNQGYDGTLNIANIPDSFLEEVLGEENDAEDMVLTEKSNAKTKEFALLFEFDGDVKAVRHVLYNCSASRPTVSSSTKTDTVEPNANELTFVSSPRETDYAVKTKTTTTTPAPIYDAWYDAVYEKVATP
;
A
#
# COMPACT_ATOMS: atom_id res chain seq x y z
N MET A 1 71.87 5.10 13.47
CA MET A 1 70.41 5.20 13.33
C MET A 1 69.92 6.04 14.48
N GLU A 2 69.47 7.26 14.23
CA GLU A 2 68.85 8.09 15.26
C GLU A 2 67.82 8.99 14.58
N GLN A 3 66.54 8.71 14.83
CA GLN A 3 65.41 9.42 14.26
C GLN A 3 65.22 10.76 14.99
N LYS A 4 65.16 11.85 14.22
CA LYS A 4 64.66 13.15 14.71
C LYS A 4 63.13 13.19 14.61
N PRO A 5 62.44 13.90 15.52
CA PRO A 5 60.98 13.92 15.56
C PRO A 5 60.39 14.80 14.45
N TYR A 6 59.39 14.28 13.74
CA TYR A 6 58.51 15.07 12.87
C TYR A 6 57.41 15.70 13.74
N THR A 7 57.23 17.02 13.60
CA THR A 7 55.96 17.69 13.92
C THR A 7 55.56 18.53 12.72
N LEU A 8 54.27 18.44 12.34
CA LEU A 8 53.45 19.26 11.43
C LEU A 8 52.27 18.35 11.03
N GLY A 9 50.98 18.65 11.16
CA GLY A 9 50.22 19.78 11.63
C GLY A 9 48.73 19.38 11.55
N ASN A 10 47.93 19.88 12.49
CA ASN A 10 46.46 19.97 12.57
C ASN A 10 45.58 19.16 11.57
N PRO A 11 44.74 18.19 12.02
CA PRO A 11 43.71 17.57 11.19
C PRO A 11 42.39 18.34 11.35
N GLY A 12 42.21 19.42 10.59
CA GLY A 12 41.10 20.37 10.78
C GLY A 12 40.18 20.59 9.57
N GLY A 13 40.13 19.67 8.60
CA GLY A 13 39.19 19.74 7.48
C GLY A 13 38.01 18.79 7.68
N PRO A 14 36.74 19.19 7.43
CA PRO A 14 35.63 18.27 7.57
C PRO A 14 35.80 17.13 6.57
N LEU A 15 35.91 15.91 7.09
CA LEU A 15 35.73 14.68 6.33
C LEU A 15 34.37 14.78 5.66
N LYS A 16 34.34 14.94 4.33
CA LYS A 16 33.11 14.72 3.56
C LYS A 16 32.78 13.25 3.70
N LEU A 17 31.96 12.91 4.69
CA LEU A 17 31.39 11.59 4.85
C LEU A 17 30.58 11.32 3.59
N ASN A 18 31.10 10.46 2.73
CA ASN A 18 30.41 10.01 1.54
C ASN A 18 29.28 9.09 2.03
N LEU A 19 28.15 9.70 2.38
CA LEU A 19 26.98 9.00 2.90
C LEU A 19 26.36 8.25 1.72
N GLN A 20 26.87 7.06 1.46
CA GLN A 20 26.27 6.11 0.54
C GLN A 20 24.90 5.74 1.12
N PHE A 21 23.85 6.42 0.68
CA PHE A 21 22.49 6.02 1.01
C PHE A 21 22.24 4.66 0.36
N PHE A 22 22.34 3.59 1.14
CA PHE A 22 22.05 2.26 0.65
C PHE A 22 20.54 2.19 0.36
N ALA A 23 20.19 2.11 -0.93
CA ALA A 23 18.86 1.70 -1.34
C ALA A 23 18.69 0.20 -1.01
N ASN A 24 17.46 -0.23 -0.74
CA ASN A 24 17.17 -1.65 -0.63
C ASN A 24 17.56 -2.36 -1.93
N LYS A 25 18.25 -3.49 -1.80
CA LYS A 25 18.57 -4.38 -2.93
C LYS A 25 17.49 -5.42 -3.15
N VAL A 26 16.80 -5.81 -2.07
CA VAL A 26 15.81 -6.88 -2.05
C VAL A 26 14.65 -6.49 -1.13
N LEU A 27 13.47 -7.01 -1.44
CA LEU A 27 12.26 -6.86 -0.62
C LEU A 27 11.79 -8.23 -0.17
N PHE A 28 11.25 -8.30 1.05
CA PHE A 28 10.76 -9.53 1.66
C PHE A 28 9.45 -9.27 2.39
N GLY A 29 8.57 -10.28 2.42
CA GLY A 29 7.41 -10.32 3.32
C GLY A 29 6.38 -9.20 3.13
N LEU A 30 5.18 -9.46 3.62
CA LEU A 30 4.10 -8.48 3.72
C LEU A 30 3.81 -8.23 5.20
N LYS A 31 3.82 -6.97 5.62
CA LYS A 31 3.57 -6.58 7.02
C LYS A 31 2.70 -5.33 7.11
N ASN A 32 2.13 -5.13 8.30
CA ASN A 32 1.41 -3.91 8.69
C ASN A 32 0.38 -3.43 7.67
N VAL A 33 -0.47 -4.36 7.21
CA VAL A 33 -1.60 -4.00 6.35
C VAL A 33 -2.65 -3.25 7.16
N HIS A 34 -3.10 -2.11 6.63
CA HIS A 34 -4.15 -1.27 7.19
C HIS A 34 -5.09 -0.82 6.07
N TYR A 35 -6.33 -0.51 6.42
CA TYR A 35 -7.29 0.15 5.54
C TYR A 35 -7.76 1.46 6.16
N ALA A 36 -8.18 2.41 5.33
CA ALA A 36 -8.83 3.64 5.77
C ALA A 36 -9.93 4.02 4.77
N THR A 37 -11.19 4.05 5.22
CA THR A 37 -12.28 4.61 4.42
C THR A 37 -12.07 6.11 4.21
N PHE A 38 -12.75 6.68 3.22
CA PHE A 38 -12.71 8.12 2.99
C PHE A 38 -14.03 8.67 2.49
N THR A 39 -14.16 9.99 2.58
CA THR A 39 -15.24 10.75 1.95
C THR A 39 -14.67 11.70 0.92
N ASN A 40 -15.43 11.96 -0.15
CA ASN A 40 -15.13 12.99 -1.13
C ASN A 40 -16.23 14.06 -1.06
N THR A 41 -15.89 15.24 -0.55
CA THR A 41 -16.81 16.40 -0.49
C THR A 41 -16.24 17.50 -1.36
N ASP A 42 -16.96 17.86 -2.42
CA ASP A 42 -16.57 18.93 -3.36
C ASP A 42 -15.15 18.79 -3.93
N GLY A 43 -14.71 17.56 -4.21
CA GLY A 43 -13.37 17.27 -4.72
C GLY A 43 -12.28 17.26 -3.64
N VAL A 44 -12.65 17.28 -2.36
CA VAL A 44 -11.72 17.13 -1.24
C VAL A 44 -11.90 15.75 -0.63
N ILE A 45 -10.85 14.92 -0.77
CA ILE A 45 -10.79 13.59 -0.17
C ILE A 45 -10.32 13.72 1.28
N THR A 46 -11.10 13.19 2.22
CA THR A 46 -10.74 13.11 3.65
C THR A 46 -10.75 11.66 4.08
N TYR A 47 -9.56 11.14 4.42
CA TYR A 47 -9.37 9.78 4.92
C TYR A 47 -9.62 9.68 6.42
N ASP A 48 -10.22 8.58 6.83
CA ASP A 48 -10.28 8.16 8.22
C ASP A 48 -8.91 7.67 8.70
N ALA A 49 -8.77 7.51 10.03
CA ALA A 49 -7.56 6.95 10.62
C ALA A 49 -7.35 5.50 10.15
N PRO A 50 -6.14 5.10 9.72
CA PRO A 50 -5.86 3.73 9.32
C PRO A 50 -6.18 2.70 10.40
N LYS A 51 -6.95 1.68 10.04
CA LYS A 51 -7.31 0.53 10.89
C LYS A 51 -6.57 -0.71 10.44
N ARG A 52 -6.07 -1.48 11.40
CA ARG A 52 -5.24 -2.65 11.12
C ARG A 52 -6.05 -3.78 10.49
N LEU A 53 -5.48 -4.41 9.47
CA LEU A 53 -6.01 -5.60 8.79
C LEU A 53 -5.04 -6.78 9.04
N PRO A 54 -5.12 -7.46 10.21
CA PRO A 54 -4.14 -8.44 10.63
C PRO A 54 -4.22 -9.77 9.86
N GLY A 55 -3.10 -10.50 9.81
CA GLY A 55 -3.06 -11.84 9.21
C GLY A 55 -2.82 -11.85 7.71
N ALA A 56 -2.33 -10.76 7.12
CA ALA A 56 -1.94 -10.72 5.71
C ALA A 56 -0.81 -11.71 5.43
N VAL A 57 -0.98 -12.48 4.35
CA VAL A 57 -0.07 -13.56 3.91
C VAL A 57 0.69 -13.11 2.67
N GLU A 58 -0.03 -12.59 1.67
CA GLU A 58 0.50 -12.21 0.37
C GLU A 58 -0.37 -11.13 -0.26
N ILE A 59 0.23 -10.25 -1.06
CA ILE A 59 -0.48 -9.29 -1.89
C ILE A 59 0.06 -9.34 -3.32
N SER A 60 -0.83 -9.48 -4.30
CA SER A 60 -0.54 -9.34 -5.73
C SER A 60 -1.18 -8.06 -6.26
N LEU A 61 -0.47 -7.35 -7.14
CA LEU A 61 -0.95 -6.13 -7.81
C LEU A 61 -0.64 -6.23 -9.30
N GLU A 62 -1.65 -6.52 -10.09
CA GLU A 62 -1.56 -6.64 -11.54
C GLU A 62 -1.90 -5.29 -12.19
N PRO A 63 -1.01 -4.70 -13.00
CA PRO A 63 -1.30 -3.42 -13.65
C PRO A 63 -2.57 -3.49 -14.49
N ARG A 64 -3.43 -2.50 -14.32
CA ARG A 64 -4.68 -2.37 -15.04
C ARG A 64 -4.58 -1.26 -16.09
N GLY A 65 -5.02 -1.57 -17.30
CA GLY A 65 -5.16 -0.65 -18.42
C GLY A 65 -4.25 -0.99 -19.60
N ASP A 66 -4.76 -0.71 -20.79
CA ASP A 66 -4.14 -1.13 -22.05
C ASP A 66 -3.23 -0.05 -22.65
N MET A 67 -2.42 -0.46 -23.63
CA MET A 67 -1.78 0.52 -24.51
C MET A 67 -2.85 1.09 -25.44
N VAL A 68 -3.02 2.41 -25.41
CA VAL A 68 -3.77 3.13 -26.44
C VAL A 68 -2.91 3.07 -27.70
N GLU A 69 -3.39 2.40 -28.73
CA GLU A 69 -2.71 2.32 -30.03
C GLU A 69 -3.51 3.10 -31.07
N PHE A 70 -2.80 3.91 -31.86
CA PHE A 70 -3.37 4.64 -32.98
C PHE A 70 -2.58 4.30 -34.24
N TYR A 71 -3.28 3.77 -35.24
CA TYR A 71 -2.71 3.34 -36.51
C TYR A 71 -2.95 4.41 -37.58
N ALA A 72 -1.89 4.74 -38.33
CA ALA A 72 -1.95 5.63 -39.48
C ALA A 72 -0.99 5.13 -40.57
N ASP A 73 -1.35 5.31 -41.84
CA ASP A 73 -0.60 4.80 -43.00
C ASP A 73 -0.23 3.30 -42.87
N ASP A 74 -1.20 2.48 -42.46
CA ASP A 74 -1.07 1.03 -42.22
C ASP A 74 0.03 0.63 -41.21
N LEU A 75 0.45 1.55 -40.34
CA LEU A 75 1.50 1.36 -39.33
C LEU A 75 1.03 1.83 -37.94
N LEU A 76 1.59 1.27 -36.86
CA LEU A 76 1.41 1.81 -35.52
C LEU A 76 2.10 3.17 -35.44
N TYR A 77 1.29 4.23 -35.43
CA TYR A 77 1.78 5.61 -35.50
C TYR A 77 2.01 6.22 -34.12
N TYR A 78 1.17 5.84 -33.14
CA TYR A 78 1.28 6.29 -31.76
C TYR A 78 0.85 5.18 -30.81
N SER A 79 1.61 5.00 -29.72
CA SER A 79 1.14 4.22 -28.58
C SER A 79 1.43 4.93 -27.27
N ALA A 80 0.52 4.81 -26.31
CA ALA A 80 0.69 5.34 -24.96
C ALA A 80 0.02 4.44 -23.93
N SER A 81 0.66 4.29 -22.77
CA SER A 81 0.09 3.55 -21.65
C SER A 81 -1.08 4.29 -21.03
N ASN A 82 -2.22 3.61 -20.87
CA ASN A 82 -3.35 4.09 -20.08
C ASN A 82 -3.30 3.45 -18.69
N ASN A 83 -2.74 4.16 -17.71
CA ASN A 83 -2.65 3.66 -16.33
C ASN A 83 -4.02 3.77 -15.64
N GLN A 84 -4.75 2.67 -15.56
CA GLN A 84 -6.03 2.55 -14.86
C GLN A 84 -5.88 1.97 -13.45
N GLY A 85 -4.64 1.83 -12.99
CA GLY A 85 -4.30 1.39 -11.64
C GLY A 85 -3.93 -0.08 -11.57
N TYR A 86 -4.53 -0.83 -10.63
CA TYR A 86 -4.23 -2.24 -10.40
C TYR A 86 -5.47 -3.06 -10.09
N ASP A 87 -5.50 -4.30 -10.59
CA ASP A 87 -6.29 -5.37 -10.02
C ASP A 87 -5.46 -6.03 -8.91
N GLY A 88 -6.00 -6.07 -7.70
CA GLY A 88 -5.28 -6.47 -6.49
C GLY A 88 -5.91 -7.68 -5.81
N THR A 89 -5.07 -8.55 -5.29
CA THR A 89 -5.48 -9.71 -4.49
C THR A 89 -4.69 -9.72 -3.19
N LEU A 90 -5.38 -9.67 -2.06
CA LEU A 90 -4.81 -9.82 -0.72
C LEU A 90 -5.24 -11.17 -0.14
N ASN A 91 -4.26 -12.05 0.08
CA ASN A 91 -4.44 -13.29 0.84
C ASN A 91 -4.31 -12.97 2.33
N ILE A 92 -5.32 -13.28 3.12
CA ILE A 92 -5.40 -12.92 4.54
C ILE A 92 -5.99 -14.06 5.37
N ALA A 93 -5.46 -14.32 6.56
CA ALA A 93 -5.92 -15.40 7.43
C ALA A 93 -7.41 -15.30 7.77
N ASN A 94 -7.88 -14.11 8.11
CA ASN A 94 -9.30 -13.80 8.33
C ASN A 94 -9.57 -12.34 8.01
N ILE A 95 -10.68 -12.06 7.31
CA ILE A 95 -11.13 -10.69 7.08
C ILE A 95 -11.84 -10.23 8.37
N PRO A 96 -11.40 -9.15 9.04
CA PRO A 96 -12.06 -8.68 10.25
C PRO A 96 -13.47 -8.17 9.98
N ASP A 97 -14.38 -8.39 10.93
CA ASP A 97 -15.77 -7.91 10.87
C ASP A 97 -15.84 -6.39 10.64
N SER A 98 -14.91 -5.62 11.22
CA SER A 98 -14.85 -4.17 10.98
C SER A 98 -14.64 -3.80 9.50
N PHE A 99 -13.89 -4.60 8.74
CA PHE A 99 -13.74 -4.38 7.30
C PHE A 99 -15.04 -4.74 6.56
N LEU A 100 -15.68 -5.84 6.96
CA LEU A 100 -16.96 -6.26 6.38
C LEU A 100 -18.05 -5.20 6.60
N GLU A 101 -18.13 -4.64 7.81
CA GLU A 101 -19.08 -3.57 8.14
C GLU A 101 -18.73 -2.24 7.44
N GLU A 102 -17.49 -1.77 7.59
CA GLU A 102 -17.13 -0.41 7.19
C GLU A 102 -16.91 -0.24 5.69
N VAL A 103 -16.39 -1.29 5.04
CA VAL A 103 -16.00 -1.29 3.62
C VAL A 103 -17.01 -2.06 2.77
N LEU A 104 -17.44 -3.26 3.17
CA LEU A 104 -18.40 -4.03 2.39
C LEU A 104 -19.86 -3.68 2.69
N GLY A 105 -20.12 -2.97 3.78
CA GLY A 105 -21.45 -2.52 4.17
C GLY A 105 -22.32 -3.66 4.73
N GLU A 106 -21.71 -4.71 5.28
CA GLU A 106 -22.44 -5.74 6.01
C GLU A 106 -23.06 -5.14 7.28
N GLU A 107 -24.26 -5.62 7.62
CA GLU A 107 -25.02 -5.10 8.76
C GLU A 107 -24.84 -6.00 9.97
N ASN A 108 -24.27 -5.45 11.04
CA ASN A 108 -24.18 -6.12 12.33
C ASN A 108 -25.41 -5.75 13.17
N ASP A 109 -26.24 -6.73 13.52
CA ASP A 109 -27.40 -6.50 14.35
C ASP A 109 -27.00 -6.18 15.80
N ALA A 110 -27.59 -5.13 16.37
CA ALA A 110 -27.18 -4.61 17.67
C ALA A 110 -27.64 -5.45 18.87
N GLU A 111 -28.62 -6.35 18.69
CA GLU A 111 -29.15 -7.20 19.75
C GLU A 111 -28.53 -8.60 19.71
N ASP A 112 -28.46 -9.23 18.54
CA ASP A 112 -27.98 -10.61 18.40
C ASP A 112 -26.50 -10.71 17.95
N MET A 113 -25.88 -9.60 17.52
CA MET A 113 -24.49 -9.52 17.06
C MET A 113 -24.19 -10.44 15.86
N VAL A 114 -25.17 -10.64 15.00
CA VAL A 114 -25.02 -11.40 13.75
C VAL A 114 -24.76 -10.46 12.59
N LEU A 115 -23.68 -10.74 11.85
CA LEU A 115 -23.33 -10.02 10.65
C LEU A 115 -24.11 -10.55 9.44
N THR A 116 -24.80 -9.65 8.75
CA THR A 116 -25.66 -9.96 7.61
C THR A 116 -25.22 -9.23 6.36
N GLU A 117 -24.88 -10.01 5.34
CA GLU A 117 -24.61 -9.50 4.02
C GLU A 117 -25.91 -9.28 3.23
N LYS A 118 -26.19 -8.02 2.86
CA LYS A 118 -27.36 -7.67 2.04
C LYS A 118 -26.99 -7.44 0.58
N SER A 119 -27.84 -7.90 -0.33
CA SER A 119 -27.63 -7.74 -1.78
C SER A 119 -27.63 -6.28 -2.25
N ASN A 120 -28.21 -5.37 -1.45
CA ASN A 120 -28.24 -3.93 -1.70
C ASN A 120 -27.28 -3.14 -0.78
N ALA A 121 -26.37 -3.83 -0.08
CA ALA A 121 -25.32 -3.18 0.68
C ALA A 121 -24.50 -2.26 -0.24
N LYS A 122 -24.11 -1.10 0.28
CA LYS A 122 -23.27 -0.14 -0.43
C LYS A 122 -21.85 -0.30 0.10
N THR A 123 -20.97 -0.78 -0.77
CA THR A 123 -19.55 -0.79 -0.48
C THR A 123 -19.03 0.65 -0.43
N LYS A 124 -17.93 0.85 0.30
CA LYS A 124 -17.20 2.11 0.35
C LYS A 124 -15.80 1.92 -0.21
N GLU A 125 -15.29 2.95 -0.85
CA GLU A 125 -13.89 3.02 -1.23
C GLU A 125 -13.00 3.23 -0.01
N PHE A 126 -11.76 2.78 -0.10
CA PHE A 126 -10.77 2.87 0.97
C PHE A 126 -9.35 3.03 0.43
N ALA A 127 -8.45 3.59 1.24
CA ALA A 127 -7.02 3.45 1.04
C ALA A 127 -6.50 2.16 1.68
N LEU A 128 -5.63 1.43 0.97
CA LEU A 128 -4.92 0.26 1.50
C LEU A 128 -3.45 0.62 1.74
N LEU A 129 -3.00 0.51 2.98
CA LEU A 129 -1.62 0.76 3.39
C LEU A 129 -0.96 -0.56 3.77
N PHE A 130 0.30 -0.74 3.42
CA PHE A 130 1.06 -1.94 3.74
C PHE A 130 2.56 -1.66 3.65
N GLU A 131 3.39 -2.56 4.17
CA GLU A 131 4.83 -2.49 3.94
C GLU A 131 5.42 -3.81 3.47
N PHE A 132 6.42 -3.67 2.62
CA PHE A 132 7.36 -4.74 2.32
C PHE A 132 8.61 -4.50 3.15
N ASP A 133 9.11 -5.55 3.78
CA ASP A 133 10.40 -5.49 4.44
C ASP A 133 11.49 -5.26 3.40
N GLY A 134 12.58 -4.64 3.80
CA GLY A 134 13.73 -4.36 2.94
C GLY A 134 15.02 -4.69 3.66
N ASP A 135 16.07 -5.03 2.92
CA ASP A 135 17.39 -5.33 3.52
C ASP A 135 18.03 -4.13 4.25
N VAL A 136 17.58 -2.90 3.97
CA VAL A 136 18.02 -1.69 4.65
C VAL A 136 16.89 -1.03 5.44
N LYS A 137 15.71 -0.88 4.84
CA LYS A 137 14.55 -0.20 5.45
C LYS A 137 13.24 -0.70 4.83
N ALA A 138 12.20 -0.94 5.64
CA ALA A 138 10.90 -1.32 5.10
C ALA A 138 10.34 -0.22 4.18
N VAL A 139 9.75 -0.65 3.07
CA VAL A 139 9.11 0.23 2.08
C VAL A 139 7.61 0.21 2.34
N ARG A 140 7.10 1.33 2.85
CA ARG A 140 5.67 1.51 3.12
C ARG A 140 4.97 2.03 1.88
N HIS A 141 3.79 1.52 1.62
CA HIS A 141 2.97 1.78 0.44
C HIS A 141 1.59 2.26 0.87
N VAL A 142 0.95 3.00 -0.02
CA VAL A 142 -0.47 3.33 0.02
C VAL A 142 -1.04 3.18 -1.40
N LEU A 143 -2.16 2.47 -1.51
CA LEU A 143 -3.08 2.51 -2.65
C LEU A 143 -4.26 3.36 -2.21
N TYR A 144 -4.58 4.42 -2.96
CA TYR A 144 -5.43 5.48 -2.42
C TYR A 144 -6.94 5.27 -2.60
N ASN A 145 -7.34 4.60 -3.67
CA ASN A 145 -8.74 4.45 -4.05
C ASN A 145 -9.02 3.00 -4.45
N CYS A 146 -9.14 2.16 -3.42
CA CYS A 146 -9.47 0.74 -3.55
C CYS A 146 -10.97 0.53 -3.42
N SER A 147 -11.53 -0.31 -4.30
CA SER A 147 -12.89 -0.84 -4.19
C SER A 147 -12.80 -2.36 -4.09
N ALA A 148 -13.27 -2.93 -2.97
CA ALA A 148 -13.21 -4.36 -2.72
C ALA A 148 -14.41 -5.09 -3.32
N SER A 149 -14.18 -6.30 -3.80
CA SER A 149 -15.25 -7.24 -4.15
C SER A 149 -15.66 -8.04 -2.93
N ARG A 150 -16.88 -8.60 -2.98
CA ARG A 150 -17.36 -9.57 -2.00
C ARG A 150 -16.34 -10.73 -1.90
N PRO A 151 -15.83 -11.06 -0.70
CA PRO A 151 -14.86 -12.13 -0.53
C PRO A 151 -15.42 -13.49 -0.96
N THR A 152 -14.56 -14.35 -1.51
CA THR A 152 -14.93 -15.74 -1.77
C THR A 152 -14.97 -16.50 -0.46
N VAL A 153 -16.14 -17.05 -0.10
CA VAL A 153 -16.27 -17.94 1.07
C VAL A 153 -15.78 -19.33 0.70
N SER A 154 -14.64 -19.74 1.24
CA SER A 154 -14.11 -21.09 1.05
C SER A 154 -13.43 -21.60 2.32
N SER A 155 -13.50 -22.91 2.55
CA SER A 155 -12.83 -23.58 3.66
C SER A 155 -12.49 -25.01 3.26
N SER A 156 -11.30 -25.47 3.63
CA SER A 156 -10.86 -26.87 3.44
C SER A 156 -10.73 -27.60 4.77
N THR A 157 -10.91 -28.93 4.76
CA THR A 157 -10.66 -29.80 5.92
C THR A 157 -9.17 -30.01 6.11
N LYS A 158 -8.71 -30.10 7.36
CA LYS A 158 -7.29 -30.36 7.68
C LYS A 158 -6.85 -31.71 7.11
N THR A 159 -5.65 -31.75 6.52
CA THR A 159 -4.95 -32.98 6.12
C THR A 159 -3.84 -33.29 7.14
N ASP A 160 -2.87 -34.14 6.80
CA ASP A 160 -1.72 -34.48 7.66
C ASP A 160 -0.82 -33.26 7.98
N THR A 161 -0.98 -32.15 7.25
CA THR A 161 -0.36 -30.84 7.52
C THR A 161 -1.44 -29.83 7.90
N VAL A 162 -1.24 -29.10 9.01
CA VAL A 162 -2.13 -28.02 9.43
C VAL A 162 -1.71 -26.71 8.75
N GLU A 163 -2.11 -26.54 7.49
CA GLU A 163 -2.00 -25.25 6.80
C GLU A 163 -3.30 -24.47 7.00
N PRO A 164 -3.25 -23.21 7.49
CA PRO A 164 -4.45 -22.37 7.58
C PRO A 164 -4.96 -22.03 6.17
N ASN A 165 -6.29 -22.04 5.99
CA ASN A 165 -6.88 -21.49 4.78
C ASN A 165 -6.66 -19.97 4.77
N ALA A 166 -6.23 -19.41 3.64
CA ALA A 166 -6.24 -17.97 3.43
C ALA A 166 -7.57 -17.58 2.79
N ASN A 167 -8.17 -16.50 3.29
CA ASN A 167 -9.26 -15.80 2.62
C ASN A 167 -8.67 -14.89 1.53
N GLU A 168 -9.36 -14.84 0.40
CA GLU A 168 -8.98 -14.00 -0.73
C GLU A 168 -9.85 -12.73 -0.74
N LEU A 169 -9.21 -11.58 -0.59
CA LEU A 169 -9.83 -10.27 -0.76
C LEU A 169 -9.33 -9.66 -2.08
N THR A 170 -10.20 -9.65 -3.09
CA THR A 170 -9.92 -9.00 -4.37
C THR A 170 -10.42 -7.55 -4.36
N PHE A 171 -9.67 -6.66 -5.00
CA PHE A 171 -10.01 -5.24 -5.06
C PHE A 171 -9.44 -4.59 -6.33
N VAL A 172 -10.02 -3.47 -6.73
CA VAL A 172 -9.48 -2.59 -7.79
C VAL A 172 -8.91 -1.35 -7.14
N SER A 173 -7.64 -1.05 -7.36
CA SER A 173 -7.03 0.23 -6.99
C SER A 173 -7.03 1.14 -8.21
N SER A 174 -7.89 2.14 -8.23
CA SER A 174 -8.01 3.09 -9.35
C SER A 174 -7.30 4.43 -9.06
N PRO A 175 -7.06 5.28 -10.07
CA PRO A 175 -6.58 6.64 -9.86
C PRO A 175 -7.56 7.46 -9.01
N ARG A 176 -7.05 8.26 -8.08
CA ARG A 176 -7.86 9.28 -7.40
C ARG A 176 -8.37 10.32 -8.38
N GLU A 177 -9.57 10.83 -8.14
CA GLU A 177 -10.16 11.88 -8.99
C GLU A 177 -9.46 13.24 -8.84
N THR A 178 -8.80 13.49 -7.72
CA THR A 178 -8.21 14.80 -7.38
C THR A 178 -6.86 15.04 -8.04
N ASP A 179 -6.01 14.01 -8.12
CA ASP A 179 -4.64 14.13 -8.59
C ASP A 179 -4.16 12.94 -9.44
N TYR A 180 -5.06 12.00 -9.77
CA TYR A 180 -4.77 10.76 -10.49
C TYR A 180 -3.73 9.85 -9.82
N ALA A 181 -3.41 10.06 -8.53
CA ALA A 181 -2.50 9.19 -7.83
C ALA A 181 -3.18 7.83 -7.56
N VAL A 182 -2.51 6.75 -7.96
CA VAL A 182 -2.94 5.37 -7.68
C VAL A 182 -2.22 4.86 -6.43
N LYS A 183 -0.88 4.92 -6.47
CA LYS A 183 0.02 4.32 -5.48
C LYS A 183 1.12 5.30 -5.09
N THR A 184 1.40 5.42 -3.80
CA THR A 184 2.61 6.10 -3.28
C THR A 184 3.39 5.15 -2.39
N LYS A 185 4.71 5.37 -2.29
CA LYS A 185 5.57 4.62 -1.39
C LYS A 185 6.67 5.48 -0.79
N THR A 186 7.15 5.09 0.38
CA THR A 186 8.34 5.66 1.00
C THR A 186 9.61 5.25 0.24
N THR A 187 10.67 6.03 0.39
CA THR A 187 12.04 5.68 -0.02
C THR A 187 12.92 5.54 1.20
N THR A 188 14.16 5.06 1.01
CA THR A 188 15.17 5.05 2.07
C THR A 188 15.50 6.45 2.59
N THR A 189 15.21 7.48 1.80
CA THR A 189 15.45 8.90 2.12
C THR A 189 14.20 9.65 2.59
N THR A 190 13.05 8.99 2.74
CA THR A 190 11.85 9.63 3.31
C THR A 190 12.16 10.16 4.72
N PRO A 191 11.88 11.46 5.01
CA PRO A 191 12.12 12.06 6.32
C PRO A 191 11.44 11.28 7.45
N ALA A 192 12.10 11.16 8.61
CA ALA A 192 11.60 10.40 9.74
C ALA A 192 10.17 10.78 10.16
N PRO A 193 9.78 12.07 10.28
CA PRO A 193 8.41 12.43 10.66
C PRO A 193 7.34 11.92 9.68
N ILE A 194 7.65 11.88 8.38
CA ILE A 194 6.72 11.35 7.36
C ILE A 194 6.70 9.82 7.41
N TYR A 195 7.87 9.21 7.59
CA TYR A 195 7.99 7.76 7.65
C TYR A 195 7.21 7.23 8.87
N ASP A 196 7.45 7.78 10.05
CA ASP A 196 6.92 7.28 11.32
C ASP A 196 5.40 7.47 11.41
N ALA A 197 4.85 8.54 10.84
CA ALA A 197 3.41 8.83 10.82
C ALA A 197 2.60 8.05 9.77
N TRP A 198 3.23 7.16 8.98
CA TRP A 198 2.60 6.52 7.82
C TRP A 198 1.33 5.72 8.13
N TYR A 199 1.20 5.22 9.36
CA TYR A 199 0.03 4.48 9.83
C TYR A 199 -0.85 5.29 10.80
N ASP A 200 -0.44 6.52 11.14
CA ASP A 200 -1.25 7.43 11.96
C ASP A 200 -2.30 8.13 11.10
N ALA A 201 -1.95 8.43 9.84
CA ALA A 201 -2.85 8.99 8.84
C ALA A 201 -2.44 8.54 7.43
N VAL A 202 -3.40 8.48 6.51
CA VAL A 202 -3.11 8.28 5.08
C VAL A 202 -2.21 9.41 4.59
N TYR A 203 -1.08 9.07 3.96
CA TYR A 203 -0.12 10.06 3.50
C TYR A 203 -0.74 10.95 2.42
N GLU A 204 -0.84 12.25 2.73
CA GLU A 204 -1.13 13.29 1.76
C GLU A 204 0.08 14.18 1.59
N LYS A 205 0.51 14.41 0.34
CA LYS A 205 1.53 15.42 0.10
C LYS A 205 0.88 16.79 0.30
N VAL A 206 1.24 17.46 1.38
CA VAL A 206 0.87 18.87 1.57
C VAL A 206 1.45 19.66 0.40
N ALA A 207 0.57 20.25 -0.42
CA ALA A 207 1.00 21.14 -1.49
C ALA A 207 1.81 22.28 -0.87
N THR A 208 3.05 22.48 -1.34
CA THR A 208 3.78 23.69 -0.99
C THR A 208 3.00 24.87 -1.57
N PRO A 209 2.67 25.91 -0.77
CA PRO A 209 1.95 27.08 -1.25
C PRO A 209 2.69 27.81 -2.39
#